data_AF-F9VX12-F1
#
_entry.id   AF-F9VX12-F1
#
_cell.length_a   1.000
_cell.length_b   1.000
_cell.length_c   1.000
_cell.angle_alpha   90.00
_cell.angle_beta   90.00
_cell.angle_gamma   90.00
#
_symmetry.space_group_name_H-M   'P 1'
#
loop_
_entity.id
_entity.type
_entity.pdbx_description
1 polymer ?
#
loop_
_entity_poly.entity_id
_entity_poly.type
_entity_poly.pdbx_seq_one_letter_code
_entity_poly.pdbx_strand_id
1 'polypeptide(L)'
;MTPDDLVVFVDADVVDPEPADVSRMLGPLLTTPGLQLVKGYRRDPAGGGRVTELLVRPLVASLCPELAGIIQPVGGDLAGTRDLLTSIPFAPGHGVDIGILLDTLAEFGTDAVGQVDLGVRESRSRPLVELGPVARQIVATLLERLGIEDSQAPWHSFCPTATGIGVCGRFRCRPGPRSTRVASRIR
;
A
#
# COMPACT_ATOMS: atom_id res chain seq x y z
N MET A 1 -21.45 14.75 -4.63
CA MET A 1 -20.37 13.99 -5.26
C MET A 1 -20.77 13.72 -6.69
N THR A 2 -20.11 14.38 -7.64
CA THR A 2 -20.24 14.13 -9.07
C THR A 2 -19.14 13.13 -9.50
N PRO A 3 -19.25 12.46 -10.66
CA PRO A 3 -18.27 11.44 -11.08
C PRO A 3 -16.83 11.96 -11.24
N ASP A 4 -16.68 13.25 -11.51
CA ASP A 4 -15.40 13.97 -11.56
C ASP A 4 -14.76 14.17 -10.17
N ASP A 5 -15.49 13.88 -9.09
CA ASP A 5 -14.98 13.92 -7.72
C ASP A 5 -14.32 12.59 -7.29
N LEU A 6 -14.31 11.56 -8.14
CA LEU A 6 -13.77 10.24 -7.79
C LEU A 6 -12.63 9.85 -8.73
N VAL A 7 -11.61 9.20 -8.19
CA VAL A 7 -10.48 8.66 -8.95
C VAL A 7 -10.33 7.18 -8.63
N VAL A 8 -10.13 6.37 -9.65
CA VAL A 8 -9.90 4.92 -9.53
C VAL A 8 -8.54 4.59 -10.13
N PHE A 9 -7.70 3.92 -9.35
CA PHE A 9 -6.47 3.29 -9.81
C PHE A 9 -6.71 1.79 -9.94
N VAL A 10 -6.30 1.24 -11.08
CA VAL A 10 -6.37 -0.19 -11.37
C VAL A 10 -4.95 -0.66 -11.67
N ASP A 11 -4.53 -1.75 -11.05
CA ASP A 11 -3.21 -2.34 -11.31
C ASP A 11 -3.14 -2.85 -12.76
N ALA A 12 -2.21 -2.32 -13.55
CA ALA A 12 -2.03 -2.68 -14.95
C ALA A 12 -1.54 -4.12 -15.14
N ASP A 13 -1.01 -4.75 -14.08
CA ASP A 13 -0.55 -6.13 -14.09
C ASP A 13 -1.67 -7.15 -13.78
N VAL A 14 -2.92 -6.70 -13.61
CA VAL A 14 -4.08 -7.58 -13.43
C VAL A 14 -4.32 -8.37 -14.71
N VAL A 15 -4.32 -9.70 -14.58
CA VAL A 15 -4.69 -10.63 -15.65
C VAL A 15 -6.21 -10.76 -15.64
N ASP A 16 -6.83 -10.63 -16.82
CA ASP A 16 -8.28 -10.74 -17.04
C ASP A 16 -9.13 -9.85 -16.09
N PRO A 17 -8.93 -8.51 -16.10
CA PRO A 17 -9.73 -7.61 -15.27
C PRO A 17 -11.21 -7.68 -15.65
N GLU A 18 -12.10 -7.78 -14.66
CA GLU A 18 -13.53 -7.76 -14.90
C GLU A 18 -14.00 -6.31 -15.11
N PRO A 19 -14.87 -6.03 -16.10
CA PRO A 19 -15.44 -4.68 -16.27
C PRO A 19 -16.12 -4.12 -15.02
N ALA A 20 -16.60 -5.01 -14.14
CA ALA A 20 -17.26 -4.66 -12.89
C ALA A 20 -16.30 -4.17 -11.79
N ASP A 21 -14.99 -4.36 -11.91
CA ASP A 21 -14.03 -4.02 -10.84
C ASP A 21 -14.07 -2.53 -10.47
N VAL A 22 -14.15 -1.66 -11.48
CA VAL A 22 -14.30 -0.21 -11.29
C VAL A 22 -15.61 0.10 -10.57
N SER A 23 -16.73 -0.48 -11.04
CA SER A 23 -18.05 -0.26 -10.42
C SER A 23 -18.11 -0.79 -8.98
N ARG A 24 -17.47 -1.91 -8.70
CA ARG A 24 -17.36 -2.48 -7.34
C ARG A 24 -16.64 -1.52 -6.39
N MET A 25 -15.54 -0.90 -6.83
CA MET A 25 -14.82 0.08 -6.00
C MET A 25 -15.58 1.40 -5.82
N LEU A 26 -16.27 1.88 -6.86
CA LEU A 26 -17.04 3.12 -6.79
C LEU A 26 -18.33 2.98 -5.96
N GLY A 27 -18.95 1.79 -5.93
CA GLY A 27 -20.20 1.54 -5.23
C GLY A 27 -20.20 2.03 -3.77
N PRO A 28 -19.25 1.59 -2.92
CA PRO A 28 -19.19 2.04 -1.52
C PRO A 28 -18.98 3.55 -1.38
N LEU A 29 -18.13 4.17 -2.22
CA LEU A 29 -17.93 5.63 -2.19
C LEU A 29 -19.23 6.38 -2.46
N LEU A 30 -20.05 5.89 -3.41
CA LEU A 30 -21.32 6.53 -3.77
C LEU A 30 -22.45 6.29 -2.76
N THR A 31 -22.36 5.25 -1.95
CA THR A 31 -23.48 4.77 -1.11
C THR A 31 -23.24 4.84 0.39
N THR A 32 -21.99 4.98 0.82
CA THR A 32 -21.59 5.00 2.23
C THR A 32 -21.09 6.40 2.62
N PRO A 33 -21.88 7.19 3.38
CA PRO A 33 -21.45 8.51 3.82
C PRO A 33 -20.16 8.45 4.64
N GLY A 34 -19.25 9.41 4.40
CA GLY A 34 -17.99 9.51 5.14
C GLY A 34 -16.84 8.68 4.57
N LEU A 35 -17.11 7.71 3.69
CA LEU A 35 -16.08 6.92 3.03
C LEU A 35 -15.24 7.79 2.08
N GLN A 36 -13.91 7.76 2.25
CA GLN A 36 -12.97 8.54 1.43
C GLN A 36 -12.12 7.66 0.53
N LEU A 37 -11.84 6.42 0.96
CA LEU A 37 -10.96 5.48 0.29
C LEU A 37 -11.61 4.10 0.26
N VAL A 38 -11.53 3.41 -0.88
CA VAL A 38 -11.87 1.99 -1.03
C VAL A 38 -10.67 1.23 -1.56
N LYS A 39 -10.21 0.24 -0.83
CA LYS A 39 -9.19 -0.72 -1.28
C LYS A 39 -9.84 -1.91 -1.99
N GLY A 40 -9.42 -2.18 -3.21
CA GLY A 40 -9.69 -3.46 -3.84
C GLY A 40 -8.82 -4.54 -3.20
N TYR A 41 -9.39 -5.70 -2.89
CA TYR A 41 -8.60 -6.89 -2.58
C TYR A 41 -8.99 -8.03 -3.50
N ARG A 42 -7.99 -8.83 -3.88
CA ARG A 42 -8.20 -10.04 -4.67
C ARG A 42 -7.75 -11.26 -3.87
N ARG A 43 -8.54 -12.33 -3.96
CA ARG A 43 -8.23 -13.62 -3.36
C ARG A 43 -7.13 -14.30 -4.18
N ASP A 44 -5.99 -14.53 -3.54
CA ASP A 44 -4.86 -15.24 -4.15
C ASP A 44 -4.86 -16.69 -3.62
N PRO A 45 -5.07 -17.70 -4.48
CA PRO A 45 -5.05 -19.11 -4.06
C PRO A 45 -3.74 -19.53 -3.40
N ALA A 46 -2.63 -18.83 -3.67
CA ALA A 46 -1.32 -19.09 -3.06
C ALA A 46 -1.14 -18.45 -1.66
N GLY A 47 -2.16 -17.76 -1.14
CA GLY A 47 -2.14 -17.18 0.20
C GLY A 47 -1.71 -15.72 0.27
N GLY A 48 -1.62 -15.01 -0.86
CA GLY A 48 -1.35 -13.57 -0.93
C GLY A 48 0.10 -13.20 -1.25
N GLY A 49 0.34 -11.89 -1.40
CA GLY A 49 1.67 -11.37 -1.72
C GLY A 49 2.64 -11.55 -0.55
N ARG A 50 3.83 -12.14 -0.80
CA ARG A 50 4.87 -12.35 0.23
C ARG A 50 5.21 -11.10 1.04
N VAL A 51 5.34 -9.94 0.38
CA VAL A 51 5.62 -8.66 1.08
C VAL A 51 4.42 -8.26 1.94
N THR A 52 3.20 -8.40 1.43
CA THR A 52 1.97 -8.11 2.18
C THR A 52 1.88 -8.96 3.44
N GLU A 53 2.03 -10.27 3.31
CA GLU A 53 1.78 -11.23 4.40
C GLU A 53 2.93 -11.34 5.40
N LEU A 54 4.18 -11.30 4.95
CA LEU A 54 5.35 -11.50 5.83
C LEU A 54 5.90 -10.22 6.42
N LEU A 55 5.53 -9.05 5.89
CA LEU A 55 6.09 -7.77 6.30
C LEU A 55 5.00 -6.76 6.63
N VAL A 56 4.14 -6.41 5.67
CA VAL A 56 3.26 -5.25 5.81
C VAL A 56 2.17 -5.50 6.85
N ARG A 57 1.40 -6.59 6.73
CA ARG A 57 0.34 -6.91 7.69
C ARG A 57 0.87 -7.11 9.12
N PRO A 58 2.00 -7.82 9.35
CA PRO A 58 2.62 -7.86 10.67
C PRO A 58 3.04 -6.49 11.21
N LEU A 59 3.63 -5.62 10.39
CA LEU A 59 4.02 -4.27 10.81
C LEU A 59 2.82 -3.39 11.13
N VAL A 60 1.77 -3.43 10.29
CA VAL A 60 0.52 -2.73 10.52
C VAL A 60 -0.11 -3.21 11.82
N ALA A 61 -0.24 -4.52 12.04
CA ALA A 61 -0.79 -5.05 13.28
C ALA A 61 0.01 -4.63 14.53
N SER A 62 1.33 -4.44 14.39
CA SER A 62 2.21 -4.07 15.49
C SER A 62 2.24 -2.57 15.78
N LEU A 63 2.08 -1.72 14.75
CA LEU A 63 2.36 -0.28 14.84
C LEU A 63 1.15 0.61 14.51
N CYS A 64 0.10 0.06 13.90
CA CYS A 64 -1.13 0.76 13.51
C CYS A 64 -2.32 -0.23 13.50
N PRO A 65 -2.74 -0.73 14.66
CA PRO A 65 -3.73 -1.79 14.78
C PRO A 65 -5.11 -1.42 14.21
N GLU A 66 -5.42 -0.14 14.06
CA GLU A 66 -6.62 0.37 13.41
C GLU A 66 -6.78 -0.13 11.97
N LEU A 67 -5.66 -0.42 11.30
CA LEU A 67 -5.63 -0.95 9.93
C LEU A 67 -5.39 -2.46 9.87
N ALA A 68 -5.39 -3.17 11.01
CA ALA A 68 -5.12 -4.62 11.04
C ALA A 68 -6.17 -5.43 10.25
N GLY A 69 -7.38 -4.88 10.07
CA GLY A 69 -8.44 -5.46 9.25
C GLY A 69 -8.28 -5.27 7.73
N ILE A 70 -7.26 -4.52 7.28
CA ILE A 70 -7.03 -4.30 5.85
C ILE A 70 -6.39 -5.55 5.23
N ILE A 71 -7.07 -6.13 4.24
CA ILE A 71 -6.70 -7.42 3.62
C ILE A 71 -5.48 -7.22 2.69
N GLN A 72 -5.51 -6.19 1.85
CA GLN A 72 -4.40 -5.85 0.94
C GLN A 72 -3.94 -4.40 1.15
N PRO A 73 -3.16 -4.13 2.22
CA PRO A 73 -2.68 -2.79 2.54
C PRO A 73 -1.71 -2.24 1.49
N VAL A 74 -1.05 -3.11 0.73
CA VAL A 74 -0.22 -2.77 -0.43
C VAL A 74 -0.74 -3.55 -1.63
N GLY A 75 -1.12 -2.81 -2.68
CA GLY A 75 -1.86 -3.32 -3.82
C GLY A 75 -2.46 -2.16 -4.62
N GLY A 76 -2.31 -2.17 -5.94
CA GLY A 76 -2.59 -1.00 -6.78
C GLY A 76 -4.08 -0.71 -7.02
N ASP A 77 -4.98 -1.64 -6.72
CA ASP A 77 -6.42 -1.46 -6.89
C ASP A 77 -6.99 -0.60 -5.73
N LEU A 78 -7.37 0.64 -6.03
CA LEU A 78 -8.03 1.53 -5.07
C LEU A 78 -8.88 2.58 -5.76
N ALA A 79 -9.91 3.07 -5.06
CA ALA A 79 -10.66 4.25 -5.44
C ALA A 79 -10.70 5.24 -4.28
N GLY A 80 -10.65 6.53 -4.58
CA GLY A 80 -10.73 7.57 -3.56
C GLY A 80 -11.40 8.82 -4.07
N THR A 81 -11.85 9.66 -3.13
CA THR A 81 -12.34 11.01 -3.45
C THR A 81 -11.17 11.87 -3.92
N ARG A 82 -11.44 12.78 -4.86
CA ARG A 82 -10.48 13.78 -5.33
C ARG A 82 -10.00 14.64 -4.17
N ASP A 83 -10.89 14.99 -3.24
CA ASP A 83 -10.55 15.79 -2.06
C ASP A 83 -9.49 15.08 -1.21
N LEU A 84 -9.67 13.79 -0.88
CA LEU A 84 -8.66 13.00 -0.20
C LEU A 84 -7.35 12.95 -1.00
N LEU A 85 -7.42 12.57 -2.27
CA LEU A 85 -6.22 12.32 -3.08
C LEU A 85 -5.46 13.61 -3.42
N THR A 86 -6.07 14.78 -3.28
CA THR A 86 -5.39 16.08 -3.42
C THR A 86 -4.95 16.67 -2.09
N SER A 87 -5.47 16.20 -0.95
CA SER A 87 -5.09 16.66 0.39
C SER A 87 -3.84 15.98 0.95
N ILE A 88 -3.53 14.76 0.49
CA ILE A 88 -2.45 13.92 1.06
C ILE A 88 -1.17 13.90 0.19
N PRO A 89 0.02 13.75 0.80
CA PRO A 89 1.28 13.62 0.07
C PRO A 89 1.49 12.19 -0.44
N PHE A 90 1.80 12.04 -1.73
CA PHE A 90 2.11 10.73 -2.32
C PHE A 90 3.52 10.29 -1.95
N ALA A 91 3.62 9.16 -1.24
CA ALA A 91 4.90 8.52 -0.97
C ALA A 91 5.53 7.98 -2.27
N PRO A 92 6.87 7.99 -2.38
CA PRO A 92 7.53 7.56 -3.61
C PRO A 92 7.45 6.03 -3.80
N GLY A 93 7.43 5.62 -5.07
CA GLY A 93 7.55 4.22 -5.50
C GLY A 93 6.59 3.28 -4.79
N HIS A 94 7.09 2.16 -4.30
CA HIS A 94 6.26 1.12 -3.68
C HIS A 94 5.67 1.49 -2.31
N GLY A 95 6.05 2.65 -1.75
CA GLY A 95 5.47 3.16 -0.51
C GLY A 95 4.12 3.85 -0.72
N VAL A 96 3.71 4.12 -1.97
CA VAL A 96 2.52 4.93 -2.27
C VAL A 96 1.24 4.39 -1.64
N ASP A 97 0.99 3.08 -1.76
CA ASP A 97 -0.27 2.46 -1.30
C ASP A 97 -0.43 2.55 0.22
N ILE A 98 0.64 2.18 0.96
CA ILE A 98 0.63 2.26 2.42
C ILE A 98 0.62 3.71 2.90
N GLY A 99 1.27 4.61 2.16
CA GLY A 99 1.27 6.04 2.44
C GLY A 99 -0.15 6.62 2.36
N ILE A 100 -0.86 6.34 1.26
CA ILE A 100 -2.26 6.75 1.08
C ILE A 100 -3.11 6.23 2.23
N LEU A 101 -2.99 4.94 2.56
CA LEU A 101 -3.79 4.32 3.63
C LEU A 101 -3.55 4.97 5.01
N LEU A 102 -2.30 5.22 5.38
CA LEU A 102 -1.93 5.85 6.65
C LEU A 102 -2.32 7.33 6.71
N ASP A 103 -2.18 8.05 5.59
CA ASP A 103 -2.58 9.46 5.51
C ASP A 103 -4.11 9.60 5.54
N THR A 104 -4.87 8.69 4.90
CA THR A 104 -6.34 8.62 5.04
C THR A 104 -6.77 8.37 6.48
N LEU A 105 -6.16 7.38 7.14
CA LEU A 105 -6.44 7.09 8.55
C LEU A 105 -6.19 8.34 9.43
N ALA A 106 -5.06 9.00 9.24
CA ALA A 106 -4.71 10.17 10.05
C ALA A 106 -5.66 11.35 9.83
N GLU A 107 -6.13 11.57 8.61
CA GLU A 107 -6.99 12.71 8.29
C GLU A 107 -8.46 12.44 8.65
N PHE A 108 -8.97 11.24 8.35
CA PHE A 108 -10.40 10.93 8.37
C PHE A 108 -10.81 9.76 9.29
N GLY A 109 -9.84 9.02 9.85
CA GLY A 109 -10.12 7.86 10.72
C GLY A 109 -10.42 6.57 9.97
N THR A 110 -10.56 5.47 10.70
CA THR A 110 -10.71 4.12 10.13
C THR A 110 -11.99 3.95 9.33
N ASP A 111 -13.08 4.58 9.76
CA ASP A 111 -14.40 4.49 9.12
C ASP A 111 -14.42 5.13 7.71
N ALA A 112 -13.40 5.92 7.38
CA ALA A 112 -13.22 6.49 6.04
C ALA A 112 -12.61 5.50 5.04
N VAL A 113 -12.19 4.31 5.48
CA VAL A 113 -11.56 3.29 4.65
C VAL A 113 -12.46 2.07 4.49
N GLY A 114 -12.87 1.81 3.25
CA GLY A 114 -13.63 0.64 2.84
C GLY A 114 -12.78 -0.37 2.06
N GLN A 115 -13.31 -1.57 1.88
CA GLN A 115 -12.65 -2.62 1.11
C GLN A 115 -13.67 -3.40 0.27
N VAL A 116 -13.28 -3.85 -0.93
CA VAL A 116 -14.16 -4.64 -1.82
C VAL A 116 -13.42 -5.84 -2.40
N ASP A 117 -14.12 -6.98 -2.48
CA ASP A 117 -13.64 -8.18 -3.16
C ASP A 117 -13.71 -7.95 -4.68
N LEU A 118 -12.55 -8.03 -5.34
CA LEU A 118 -12.41 -7.95 -6.79
C LEU A 118 -12.18 -9.32 -7.43
N GLY A 119 -12.58 -10.40 -6.74
CA GLY A 119 -12.50 -11.76 -7.23
C GLY A 119 -11.15 -12.41 -6.97
N VAL A 120 -10.75 -13.30 -7.88
CA VAL A 120 -9.54 -14.11 -7.75
C VAL A 120 -8.43 -13.49 -8.59
N ARG A 121 -7.19 -13.52 -8.09
CA ARG A 121 -5.98 -13.15 -8.84
C ARG A 121 -4.99 -14.28 -8.76
N GLU A 122 -4.51 -14.74 -9.92
CA GLU A 122 -3.27 -15.49 -9.98
C GLU A 122 -2.09 -14.51 -9.93
N SER A 123 -1.39 -14.52 -8.80
CA SER A 123 -0.24 -13.65 -8.60
C SER A 123 0.98 -14.21 -9.33
N ARG A 124 1.55 -13.43 -10.26
CA ARG A 124 2.88 -13.72 -10.79
C ARG A 124 3.91 -13.46 -9.69
N SER A 125 4.47 -14.54 -9.15
CA SER A 125 5.50 -14.47 -8.12
C SER A 125 6.75 -13.77 -8.65
N ARG A 126 7.00 -12.53 -8.20
CA ARG A 126 8.25 -11.82 -8.50
C ARG A 126 9.47 -12.55 -7.90
N PRO A 127 10.64 -12.54 -8.54
CA PRO A 127 11.87 -13.05 -7.93
C PRO A 127 12.12 -12.41 -6.56
N LEU A 128 12.62 -13.20 -5.59
CA LEU A 128 12.85 -12.71 -4.22
C LEU A 128 13.81 -11.50 -4.18
N VAL A 129 14.79 -11.47 -5.08
CA VAL A 129 15.75 -10.37 -5.22
C VAL A 129 15.08 -9.02 -5.51
N GLU A 130 13.92 -9.03 -6.18
CA GLU A 130 13.15 -7.82 -6.48
C GLU A 130 12.27 -7.37 -5.32
N LEU A 131 11.93 -8.27 -4.38
CA LEU A 131 11.05 -7.95 -3.25
C LEU A 131 11.77 -7.17 -2.15
N GLY A 132 13.09 -7.31 -2.03
CA GLY A 132 13.87 -6.60 -1.01
C GLY A 132 13.80 -5.07 -1.12
N PRO A 133 14.05 -4.47 -2.29
CA PRO A 133 13.88 -3.03 -2.52
C PRO A 133 12.45 -2.54 -2.25
N VAL A 134 11.44 -3.30 -2.70
CA VAL A 134 10.02 -3.03 -2.48
C VAL A 134 9.71 -2.98 -0.98
N ALA A 135 10.07 -4.04 -0.26
CA ALA A 135 9.93 -4.15 1.19
C ALA A 135 10.61 -2.99 1.93
N ARG A 136 11.86 -2.69 1.59
CA ARG A 136 12.63 -1.61 2.20
C ARG A 136 11.94 -0.25 2.06
N GLN A 137 11.36 0.02 0.87
CA GLN A 137 10.65 1.27 0.60
C GLN A 137 9.35 1.37 1.38
N ILE A 138 8.56 0.30 1.42
CA ILE A 138 7.33 0.24 2.21
C ILE A 138 7.61 0.48 3.71
N VAL A 139 8.66 -0.15 4.25
CA VAL A 139 9.08 0.05 5.65
C VAL A 139 9.47 1.51 5.89
N ALA A 140 10.29 2.12 5.03
CA ALA A 140 10.66 3.53 5.17
C ALA A 140 9.43 4.44 5.24
N THR A 141 8.48 4.25 4.30
CA THR A 141 7.25 5.06 4.28
C THR A 141 6.41 4.84 5.53
N LEU A 142 6.21 3.59 5.95
CA LEU A 142 5.42 3.28 7.14
C LEU A 142 6.03 3.91 8.39
N LEU A 143 7.34 3.73 8.61
CA LEU A 143 8.03 4.31 9.77
C LEU A 143 7.97 5.84 9.75
N GLU A 144 8.22 6.46 8.59
CA GLU A 144 8.16 7.92 8.43
C GLU A 144 6.77 8.47 8.80
N ARG A 145 5.70 7.85 8.30
CA ARG A 145 4.32 8.25 8.60
C ARG A 145 3.99 8.07 10.08
N LEU A 146 4.47 7.00 10.71
CA LEU A 146 4.28 6.77 12.15
C LEU A 146 5.22 7.60 13.06
N GLY A 147 6.06 8.46 12.48
CA GLY A 147 7.00 9.30 13.23
C GLY A 147 8.13 8.50 13.89
N ILE A 148 8.46 7.33 13.33
CA ILE A 148 9.61 6.51 13.72
C ILE A 148 10.76 6.82 12.76
N GLU A 149 11.93 7.13 13.31
CA GLU A 149 13.08 7.49 12.50
C GLU A 149 13.62 6.28 11.71
N ASP A 150 13.59 6.38 10.37
CA ASP A 150 14.23 5.42 9.47
C ASP A 150 15.67 5.85 9.20
N SER A 151 16.62 4.92 9.35
CA SER A 151 18.06 5.17 9.18
C SER A 151 18.48 5.69 7.80
N GLN A 152 17.62 5.60 6.78
CA GLN A 152 17.91 5.88 5.37
C GLN A 152 19.09 5.07 4.81
N ALA A 153 19.52 4.03 5.53
CA ALA A 153 20.58 3.15 5.09
C ALA A 153 20.14 2.42 3.81
N PRO A 154 21.05 2.28 2.83
CA PRO A 154 20.76 1.50 1.64
C PRO A 154 20.55 0.03 2.03
N TRP A 155 19.58 -0.60 1.39
CA TRP A 155 19.43 -2.05 1.41
C TRP A 155 20.47 -2.67 0.48
N HIS A 156 21.11 -3.73 0.96
CA HIS A 156 22.10 -4.49 0.22
C HIS A 156 21.61 -5.93 0.09
N SER A 157 21.55 -6.44 -1.14
CA SER A 157 21.40 -7.88 -1.38
C SER A 157 22.74 -8.53 -1.63
N PHE A 158 22.82 -9.78 -1.18
CA PHE A 158 23.94 -10.66 -1.41
C PHE A 158 23.41 -11.92 -2.10
N CYS A 159 24.12 -12.41 -3.12
CA CYS A 159 23.80 -13.69 -3.74
C CYS A 159 25.04 -14.57 -3.84
N PRO A 160 24.81 -15.89 -3.98
CA PRO A 160 25.89 -16.83 -4.28
C PRO A 160 26.59 -16.48 -5.60
N THR A 161 27.91 -16.58 -5.61
CA THR A 161 28.77 -16.54 -6.79
C THR A 161 29.55 -17.84 -6.91
N ALA A 162 30.26 -18.04 -8.02
CA ALA A 162 31.07 -19.25 -8.23
C ALA A 162 32.14 -19.48 -7.14
N THR A 163 32.56 -18.43 -6.43
CA THR A 163 33.65 -18.47 -5.45
C THR A 163 33.26 -17.97 -4.06
N GLY A 164 31.97 -17.73 -3.78
CA GLY A 164 31.52 -17.23 -2.47
C GLY A 164 30.20 -16.47 -2.52
N ILE A 165 30.14 -15.34 -1.81
CA ILE A 165 28.97 -14.45 -1.74
C ILE A 165 29.39 -13.06 -2.22
N GLY A 166 28.62 -12.48 -3.14
CA GLY A 166 28.85 -11.14 -3.69
C GLY A 166 27.65 -10.22 -3.48
N VAL A 167 27.88 -8.91 -3.52
CA VAL A 167 26.79 -7.92 -3.53
C VAL A 167 26.13 -7.93 -4.90
N CYS A 168 24.83 -8.20 -4.95
CA CYS A 168 24.07 -8.23 -6.19
C CYS A 168 23.23 -6.98 -6.43
N GLY A 169 22.92 -6.25 -5.37
CA GLY A 169 22.02 -5.12 -5.47
C GLY A 169 22.23 -4.16 -4.31
N ARG A 170 22.08 -2.88 -4.63
CA ARG A 170 22.05 -1.80 -3.67
C ARG A 170 20.86 -0.91 -3.97
N PHE A 171 19.97 -0.76 -3.02
CA PHE A 171 18.80 0.10 -3.14
C PHE A 171 18.81 1.14 -2.03
N ARG A 172 18.66 2.42 -2.37
CA ARG A 172 18.51 3.50 -1.39
C ARG A 172 17.12 4.08 -1.52
N CYS A 173 16.38 4.12 -0.41
CA CYS A 173 15.12 4.86 -0.38
C CYS A 173 15.38 6.33 -0.64
N ARG A 174 14.59 6.93 -1.52
CA ARG A 174 14.52 8.38 -1.61
C ARG A 174 13.52 8.86 -0.56
N PRO A 175 13.87 9.81 0.31
CA PRO A 175 12.92 10.36 1.26
C PRO A 175 11.75 10.97 0.49
N GLY A 176 10.53 10.66 0.94
CA GLY A 176 9.31 11.21 0.39
C GLY A 176 8.98 12.59 0.97
N PRO A 177 7.94 13.25 0.45
CA PRO A 177 7.34 14.37 1.14
C PRO A 177 6.83 13.92 2.53
N ARG A 178 7.28 14.63 3.58
CA ARG A 178 6.87 14.35 4.96
C ARG A 178 5.40 14.71 5.15
N SER A 179 4.65 13.79 5.74
CA SER A 179 3.31 14.09 6.27
C SER A 179 3.46 14.69 7.67
N THR A 180 2.96 15.90 7.89
CA THR A 180 3.00 16.57 9.21
C THR A 180 1.88 16.12 10.15
N ARG A 181 0.95 15.28 9.68
CA ARG A 181 -0.33 15.02 10.37
C ARG A 181 -0.46 13.66 11.03
N VAL A 182 0.30 12.65 10.59
CA VAL A 182 0.12 11.25 11.05
C VAL A 182 0.71 11.00 12.44
N ALA A 183 1.91 11.52 12.72
CA ALA A 183 2.66 11.22 13.95
C ALA A 183 1.98 11.68 15.26
N SER A 184 0.99 12.58 15.21
CA SER A 184 0.28 13.11 16.38
C SER A 184 -1.04 12.40 16.70
N ARG A 185 -1.57 11.56 15.80
CA ARG A 185 -2.91 10.94 15.94
C ARG A 185 -2.90 9.42 16.14
N ILE A 186 -1.79 8.73 15.84
CA ILE A 186 -1.65 7.25 15.96
C ILE A 186 -0.85 6.88 17.23
N ARG A 187 -0.98 7.65 18.32
CA ARG A 187 -0.39 7.36 19.62
C ARG A 187 -1.42 7.44 20.73
#